data_AF-A0A7Y6E2H8-F1
#
_entry.id   AF-A0A7Y6E2H8-F1
#
_cell.length_a   1.000
_cell.length_b   1.000
_cell.length_c   1.000
_cell.angle_alpha   90.00
_cell.angle_beta   90.00
_cell.angle_gamma   90.00
#
_symmetry.space_group_name_H-M   'P 1'
#
loop_
_entity.id
_entity.type
_entity.pdbx_description
1 polymer ?
#
loop_
_entity_poly.entity_id
_entity_poly.type
_entity_poly.pdbx_seq_one_letter_code
_entity_poly.pdbx_strand_id
1 'polypeptide(L)'
;MDNLTAWSDRAELVGTVDFTMMFAAHDAFSRDVARMLDACDKGRTFTPQTTAAWKRFKRFLHIHHVAEDEALWPQLRAAVDRPADLETLAAMEFEHARIDPLIFLVDNAFASRDDDAVAVEIGELADELGAHMRHEERRALPLLEQHLGRSGWDAFGRWIRKEQGLRAAAEYLPWLLDDARDPTLTAVMKQLPLPARLLYRRVWEPKYRNAETARAAA
;
A
#
# COMPACT_ATOMS: atom_id res chain seq x y z
N MET A 1 17.25 -22.35 -3.65
CA MET A 1 15.88 -21.98 -4.05
C MET A 1 15.48 -20.88 -3.11
N ASP A 2 15.89 -19.68 -3.48
CA ASP A 2 15.63 -18.49 -2.68
C ASP A 2 14.12 -18.33 -2.52
N ASN A 3 13.71 -17.85 -1.36
CA ASN A 3 12.31 -17.73 -0.99
C ASN A 3 11.68 -16.66 -1.89
N LEU A 4 11.11 -17.08 -3.03
CA LEU A 4 10.53 -16.25 -4.09
C LEU A 4 9.42 -15.29 -3.61
N THR A 5 9.01 -15.41 -2.35
CA THR A 5 7.99 -14.59 -1.71
C THR A 5 8.45 -13.96 -0.39
N ALA A 6 9.75 -13.94 -0.08
CA ALA A 6 10.27 -13.33 1.15
C ALA A 6 9.89 -11.85 1.28
N TRP A 7 9.75 -11.15 0.15
CA TRP A 7 9.26 -9.78 0.10
C TRP A 7 7.84 -9.61 0.66
N SER A 8 7.01 -10.66 0.62
CA SER A 8 5.64 -10.66 1.15
C SER A 8 5.57 -10.88 2.66
N ASP A 9 6.68 -11.21 3.32
CA ASP A 9 6.72 -11.35 4.77
C ASP A 9 6.48 -10.00 5.45
N ARG A 10 5.59 -10.00 6.45
CA ARG A 10 5.16 -8.81 7.19
C ARG A 10 5.45 -8.93 8.67
N ALA A 11 5.57 -7.80 9.36
CA ALA A 11 5.63 -7.80 10.83
C ALA A 11 4.27 -8.20 11.42
N GLU A 12 4.28 -8.64 12.68
CA GLU A 12 3.03 -8.72 13.45
C GLU A 12 2.64 -7.30 13.89
N LEU A 13 1.35 -6.97 13.75
CA LEU A 13 0.82 -5.73 14.31
C LEU A 13 0.84 -5.82 15.83
N VAL A 14 1.73 -5.04 16.45
CA VAL A 14 1.91 -4.93 17.89
C VAL A 14 1.70 -3.49 18.34
N GLY A 15 1.53 -3.29 19.65
CA GLY A 15 1.36 -1.96 20.24
C GLY A 15 -0.10 -1.60 20.55
N THR A 16 -0.31 -0.35 20.94
CA THR A 16 -1.60 0.19 21.40
C THR A 16 -2.22 1.15 20.40
N VAL A 17 -1.44 1.67 19.46
CA VAL A 17 -1.95 2.46 18.33
C VAL A 17 -2.49 1.52 17.26
N ASP A 18 -3.71 1.79 16.79
CA ASP A 18 -4.36 0.95 15.79
C ASP A 18 -3.89 1.29 14.36
N PHE A 19 -2.78 0.66 13.95
CA PHE A 19 -2.20 0.77 12.60
C PHE A 19 -2.87 -0.15 11.56
N THR A 20 -4.05 -0.72 11.83
CA THR A 20 -4.71 -1.68 10.91
C THR A 20 -4.79 -1.17 9.47
N MET A 21 -5.13 0.11 9.25
CA MET A 21 -5.23 0.67 7.89
C MET A 21 -3.89 0.69 7.16
N MET A 22 -2.78 0.88 7.88
CA MET A 22 -1.43 0.85 7.32
C MET A 22 -1.06 -0.56 6.88
N PHE A 23 -1.22 -1.52 7.78
CA PHE A 23 -0.91 -2.92 7.50
C PHE A 23 -1.77 -3.49 6.37
N ALA A 24 -3.05 -3.11 6.32
CA ALA A 24 -3.95 -3.49 5.23
C ALA A 24 -3.52 -2.88 3.88
N ALA A 25 -2.96 -1.66 3.87
CA ALA A 25 -2.47 -1.02 2.65
C ALA A 25 -1.26 -1.78 2.10
N HIS A 26 -0.31 -2.10 2.97
CA HIS A 26 0.87 -2.88 2.62
C HIS A 26 0.52 -4.32 2.18
N ASP A 27 -0.50 -4.94 2.80
CA ASP A 27 -1.02 -6.25 2.38
C ASP A 27 -1.61 -6.15 0.96
N ALA A 28 -2.34 -5.07 0.66
CA ALA A 28 -2.92 -4.82 -0.65
C ALA A 28 -1.84 -4.57 -1.73
N PHE A 29 -0.75 -3.87 -1.41
CA PHE A 29 0.40 -3.73 -2.31
C PHE A 29 1.08 -5.07 -2.59
N SER A 30 1.35 -5.85 -1.54
CA SER A 30 1.96 -7.18 -1.67
C SER A 30 1.09 -8.12 -2.53
N ARG A 31 -0.23 -8.10 -2.31
CA ARG A 31 -1.20 -8.85 -3.12
C ARG A 31 -1.16 -8.46 -4.59
N ASP A 32 -1.12 -7.16 -4.90
CA ASP A 32 -1.15 -6.69 -6.28
C ASP A 32 0.17 -7.02 -7.01
N VAL A 33 1.32 -6.92 -6.34
CA VAL A 33 2.62 -7.38 -6.86
C VAL A 33 2.59 -8.88 -7.16
N ALA A 34 2.11 -9.70 -6.22
CA ALA A 34 1.97 -11.16 -6.42
C ALA A 34 1.14 -11.49 -7.66
N ARG A 35 0.01 -10.79 -7.82
CA ARG A 35 -0.90 -10.98 -8.95
C ARG A 35 -0.30 -10.53 -10.28
N MET A 36 0.56 -9.51 -10.28
CA MET A 36 1.26 -9.06 -11.49
C MET A 36 2.34 -10.06 -11.91
N LEU A 37 3.12 -10.59 -10.95
CA LEU A 37 4.09 -11.67 -11.24
C LEU A 37 3.38 -12.92 -11.79
N ASP A 38 2.28 -13.35 -11.16
CA ASP A 38 1.45 -14.46 -11.67
C ASP A 38 0.86 -14.17 -13.07
N ALA A 39 0.54 -12.90 -13.35
CA ALA A 39 0.09 -12.51 -14.69
C ALA A 39 1.21 -12.63 -15.72
N CYS A 40 2.46 -12.29 -15.36
CA CYS A 40 3.63 -12.48 -16.21
C CYS A 40 3.85 -13.97 -16.51
N ASP A 41 3.90 -14.80 -15.47
CA ASP A 41 4.11 -16.25 -15.61
C ASP A 41 3.06 -16.94 -16.51
N LYS A 42 1.84 -16.38 -16.56
CA LYS A 42 0.72 -16.91 -17.35
C LYS A 42 0.56 -16.25 -18.72
N GLY A 43 1.46 -15.33 -19.12
CA GLY A 43 1.36 -14.58 -20.37
C GLY A 43 0.14 -13.64 -20.44
N ARG A 44 -0.28 -13.10 -19.29
CA ARG A 44 -1.44 -12.20 -19.11
C ARG A 44 -1.07 -10.77 -18.70
N THR A 45 0.21 -10.40 -18.84
CA THR A 45 0.78 -9.11 -18.44
C THR A 45 0.05 -7.92 -19.04
N PHE A 46 -0.29 -8.00 -20.32
CA PHE A 46 -0.89 -6.87 -21.05
C PHE A 46 -2.41 -6.96 -21.21
N THR A 47 -3.08 -7.73 -20.36
CA THR A 47 -4.55 -7.76 -20.34
C THR A 47 -5.11 -6.43 -19.81
N PRO A 48 -6.37 -6.08 -20.14
CA PRO A 48 -7.05 -4.91 -19.57
C PRO A 48 -7.07 -4.95 -18.03
N GLN A 49 -7.18 -6.15 -17.45
CA GLN A 49 -7.15 -6.36 -16.00
C GLN A 49 -5.80 -5.98 -15.40
N THR A 50 -4.70 -6.58 -15.88
CA THR A 50 -3.35 -6.32 -15.35
C THR A 50 -2.94 -4.85 -15.56
N THR A 51 -3.25 -4.27 -16.71
CA THR A 51 -2.99 -2.84 -16.99
C THR A 51 -3.75 -1.91 -16.03
N ALA A 52 -5.00 -2.24 -15.70
CA ALA A 52 -5.78 -1.47 -14.74
C ALA A 52 -5.28 -1.64 -13.31
N ALA A 53 -4.82 -2.85 -12.95
CA ALA A 53 -4.21 -3.14 -11.67
C ALA A 53 -2.92 -2.32 -11.49
N TRP A 54 -2.02 -2.30 -12.48
CA TRP A 54 -0.80 -1.50 -12.43
C TRP A 54 -1.07 0.00 -12.26
N LYS A 55 -2.01 0.56 -13.03
CA LYS A 55 -2.42 1.97 -12.88
C LYS A 55 -2.93 2.30 -11.48
N ARG A 56 -3.71 1.39 -10.89
CA ARG A 56 -4.27 1.55 -9.54
C ARG A 56 -3.19 1.43 -8.47
N PHE A 57 -2.32 0.43 -8.58
CA PHE A 57 -1.18 0.20 -7.70
C PHE A 57 -0.32 1.46 -7.57
N LYS A 58 0.21 1.97 -8.69
CA LYS A 58 1.07 3.16 -8.69
C LYS A 58 0.39 4.38 -8.08
N ARG A 59 -0.89 4.59 -8.40
CA ARG A 59 -1.65 5.72 -7.88
C ARG A 59 -1.77 5.66 -6.36
N PHE A 60 -2.11 4.50 -5.81
CA PHE A 60 -2.26 4.36 -4.37
C PHE A 60 -0.92 4.33 -3.64
N LEU A 61 0.14 3.77 -4.25
CA LEU A 61 1.49 3.83 -3.70
C LEU A 61 1.97 5.28 -3.61
N HIS A 62 1.78 6.06 -4.68
CA HIS A 62 2.10 7.48 -4.67
C HIS A 62 1.34 8.26 -3.59
N ILE A 63 0.03 8.02 -3.45
CA ILE A 63 -0.78 8.67 -2.39
C ILE A 63 -0.29 8.29 -0.98
N HIS A 64 0.12 7.04 -0.79
CA HIS A 64 0.64 6.52 0.48
C HIS A 64 1.96 7.20 0.86
N HIS A 65 2.97 7.13 -0.02
CA HIS A 65 4.28 7.75 0.24
C HIS A 65 4.16 9.28 0.42
N VAL A 66 3.37 9.97 -0.43
CA VAL A 66 3.16 11.43 -0.28
C VAL A 66 2.48 11.76 1.04
N ALA A 67 1.50 10.97 1.48
CA ALA A 67 0.86 11.21 2.76
C ALA A 67 1.88 11.11 3.90
N GLU A 68 2.76 10.10 3.86
CA GLU A 68 3.79 9.90 4.87
C GLU A 68 4.82 11.02 4.87
N ASP A 69 5.36 11.35 3.70
CA ASP A 69 6.39 12.37 3.53
C ASP A 69 5.89 13.78 3.90
N GLU A 70 4.64 14.11 3.57
CA GLU A 70 4.09 15.45 3.83
C GLU A 70 3.46 15.60 5.23
N ALA A 71 2.89 14.52 5.78
CA ALA A 71 2.05 14.62 6.96
C ALA A 71 2.44 13.69 8.12
N LEU A 72 3.21 12.61 7.91
CA LEU A 72 3.57 11.69 8.97
C LEU A 72 5.00 11.92 9.48
N TRP A 73 5.98 11.75 8.60
CA TRP A 73 7.41 11.84 8.93
C TRP A 73 7.83 13.20 9.47
N PRO A 74 7.35 14.36 8.95
CA PRO A 74 7.71 15.66 9.51
C PRO A 74 7.29 15.83 10.98
N GLN A 75 6.12 15.32 11.36
CA GLN A 75 5.65 15.38 12.75
C GLN A 75 6.50 14.52 13.67
N LEU A 76 6.86 13.30 13.22
CA LEU A 76 7.69 12.39 14.01
C LEU A 76 9.13 12.91 14.12
N ARG A 77 9.68 13.45 13.03
CA ARG A 77 11.01 14.06 12.97
C ARG A 77 11.17 15.21 13.95
N ALA A 78 10.11 15.98 14.19
CA ALA A 78 10.10 17.08 15.16
C ALA A 78 10.01 16.60 16.63
N ALA A 79 9.66 15.32 16.86
CA ALA A 79 9.46 14.74 18.18
C ALA A 79 10.58 13.79 18.63
N VAL A 80 11.62 13.60 17.80
CA VAL A 80 12.75 12.70 18.08
C VAL A 80 14.09 13.44 18.00
N ASP A 81 15.01 13.08 18.89
CA ASP A 81 16.37 13.64 18.97
C ASP A 81 17.48 12.58 18.97
N ARG A 82 17.15 11.30 19.19
CA ARG A 82 18.17 10.24 19.27
C ARG A 82 18.72 9.97 17.87
N PRO A 83 20.05 9.84 17.70
CA PRO A 83 20.65 9.58 16.38
C PRO A 83 20.05 8.38 15.64
N ALA A 84 19.75 7.28 16.34
CA ALA A 84 19.15 6.09 15.74
C ALA A 84 17.72 6.30 15.22
N ASP A 85 16.93 7.15 15.90
CA ASP A 85 15.56 7.47 15.49
C ASP A 85 15.59 8.36 14.25
N LEU A 86 16.53 9.33 14.23
CA LEU A 86 16.79 10.19 13.08
C LEU A 86 17.26 9.41 11.85
N GLU A 87 18.13 8.42 12.05
CA GLU A 87 18.59 7.52 10.98
C GLU A 87 17.44 6.69 10.42
N THR A 88 16.54 6.19 11.28
CA THR A 88 15.34 5.46 10.84
C THR A 88 14.46 6.34 9.94
N LEU A 89 14.23 7.60 10.30
CA LEU A 89 13.41 8.51 9.48
C LEU A 89 14.08 8.90 8.17
N ALA A 90 15.40 9.15 8.20
CA ALA A 90 16.16 9.41 6.98
C ALA A 90 16.13 8.20 6.02
N ALA A 91 16.09 6.97 6.57
CA ALA A 91 15.94 5.77 5.77
C ALA A 91 14.56 5.69 5.08
N MET A 92 13.46 6.10 5.73
CA MET A 92 12.13 6.10 5.09
C MET A 92 12.09 6.97 3.84
N GLU A 93 12.58 8.21 3.93
CA GLU A 93 12.65 9.13 2.79
C GLU A 93 13.57 8.59 1.67
N PHE A 94 14.71 7.99 2.05
CA PHE A 94 15.64 7.39 1.10
C PHE A 94 15.07 6.16 0.39
N GLU A 95 14.32 5.32 1.10
CA GLU A 95 13.65 4.14 0.56
C GLU A 95 12.55 4.53 -0.43
N HIS A 96 11.72 5.54 -0.12
CA HIS A 96 10.76 6.09 -1.09
C HIS A 96 11.46 6.54 -2.38
N ALA A 97 12.56 7.28 -2.26
CA ALA A 97 13.33 7.77 -3.41
C ALA A 97 13.98 6.65 -4.25
N ARG A 98 14.19 5.45 -3.68
CA ARG A 98 14.65 4.26 -4.42
C ARG A 98 13.51 3.54 -5.14
N ILE A 99 12.31 3.53 -4.57
CA ILE A 99 11.14 2.87 -5.14
C ILE A 99 10.62 3.64 -6.37
N ASP A 100 10.64 4.98 -6.33
CA ASP A 100 10.11 5.82 -7.40
C ASP A 100 10.70 5.50 -8.81
N PRO A 101 12.03 5.34 -8.98
CA PRO A 101 12.60 4.89 -10.26
C PRO A 101 12.07 3.54 -10.75
N LEU A 102 11.80 2.57 -9.87
CA LEU A 102 11.30 1.25 -10.26
C LEU A 102 9.90 1.34 -10.87
N ILE A 103 9.07 2.25 -10.34
CA ILE A 103 7.76 2.53 -10.92
C ILE A 103 7.89 3.02 -12.37
N PHE A 104 8.90 3.85 -12.66
CA PHE A 104 9.16 4.32 -14.01
C PHE A 104 9.67 3.21 -14.94
N LEU A 105 10.52 2.31 -14.44
CA LEU A 105 11.01 1.16 -15.21
C LEU A 105 9.88 0.21 -15.60
N VAL A 106 9.01 -0.14 -14.65
CA VAL A 106 7.81 -0.95 -14.93
C VAL A 106 6.90 -0.23 -15.94
N ASP A 107 6.71 1.08 -15.83
CA ASP A 107 5.93 1.85 -16.81
C ASP A 107 6.48 1.74 -18.24
N ASN A 108 7.81 1.83 -18.40
CA ASN A 108 8.45 1.68 -19.69
C ASN A 108 8.32 0.25 -20.23
N ALA A 109 8.40 -0.76 -19.37
CA ALA A 109 8.19 -2.16 -19.74
C ALA A 109 6.74 -2.40 -20.22
N PHE A 110 5.75 -1.84 -19.52
CA PHE A 110 4.35 -1.86 -19.97
C PHE A 110 4.13 -1.13 -21.30
N ALA A 111 4.79 0.02 -21.50
CA ALA A 111 4.66 0.82 -22.72
C ALA A 111 5.30 0.13 -23.94
N SER A 112 6.46 -0.51 -23.75
CA SER A 112 7.18 -1.27 -24.78
C SER A 112 6.59 -2.67 -25.03
N ARG A 113 5.69 -3.13 -24.16
CA ARG A 113 5.11 -4.48 -24.18
C ARG A 113 6.16 -5.59 -24.06
N ASP A 114 7.17 -5.34 -23.24
CA ASP A 114 8.24 -6.29 -22.94
C ASP A 114 7.88 -7.11 -21.70
N ASP A 115 7.46 -8.36 -21.91
CA ASP A 115 6.97 -9.24 -20.84
C ASP A 115 8.06 -9.60 -19.83
N ASP A 116 9.26 -9.93 -20.34
CA ASP A 116 10.42 -10.29 -19.53
C ASP A 116 10.86 -9.10 -18.68
N ALA A 117 10.88 -7.89 -19.26
CA ALA A 117 11.17 -6.68 -18.51
C ALA A 117 10.12 -6.39 -17.44
N VAL A 118 8.81 -6.57 -17.71
CA VAL A 118 7.79 -6.36 -16.67
C VAL A 118 8.01 -7.32 -15.50
N ALA A 119 8.30 -8.59 -15.77
CA ALA A 119 8.54 -9.58 -14.72
C ALA A 119 9.76 -9.22 -13.85
N VAL A 120 10.86 -8.81 -14.47
CA VAL A 120 12.09 -8.38 -13.77
C VAL A 120 11.82 -7.15 -12.91
N GLU A 121 11.24 -6.10 -13.50
CA GLU A 121 11.08 -4.81 -12.81
C GLU A 121 10.01 -4.88 -11.69
N ILE A 122 8.95 -5.68 -11.87
CA ILE A 122 8.00 -5.97 -10.77
C ILE A 122 8.68 -6.78 -9.67
N GLY A 123 9.58 -7.71 -10.01
CA GLY A 123 10.36 -8.47 -9.04
C GLY A 123 11.25 -7.57 -8.18
N GLU A 124 12.00 -6.66 -8.80
CA GLU A 124 12.82 -5.69 -8.05
C GLU A 124 11.97 -4.75 -7.20
N LEU A 125 10.84 -4.28 -7.74
CA LEU A 125 9.88 -3.48 -6.99
C LEU A 125 9.31 -4.26 -5.79
N ALA A 126 9.04 -5.56 -5.95
CA ALA A 126 8.56 -6.42 -4.88
C ALA A 126 9.56 -6.44 -3.72
N ASP A 127 10.83 -6.68 -4.02
CA ASP A 127 11.89 -6.79 -3.03
C ASP A 127 12.12 -5.47 -2.28
N GLU A 128 12.23 -4.35 -3.00
CA GLU A 128 12.46 -3.04 -2.39
C GLU A 128 11.23 -2.56 -1.59
N LEU A 129 10.02 -2.68 -2.15
CA LEU A 129 8.80 -2.28 -1.44
C LEU A 129 8.54 -3.17 -0.23
N GLY A 130 8.75 -4.49 -0.35
CA GLY A 130 8.65 -5.42 0.77
C GLY A 130 9.64 -5.11 1.88
N ALA A 131 10.89 -4.78 1.54
CA ALA A 131 11.91 -4.38 2.51
C ALA A 131 11.52 -3.07 3.23
N HIS A 132 11.07 -2.07 2.47
CA HIS A 132 10.60 -0.79 2.99
C HIS A 132 9.43 -0.97 3.97
N MET A 133 8.36 -1.65 3.55
CA MET A 133 7.18 -1.88 4.40
C MET A 133 7.56 -2.59 5.71
N ARG A 134 8.41 -3.63 5.66
CA ARG A 134 8.92 -4.29 6.87
C ARG A 134 9.75 -3.36 7.75
N HIS A 135 10.55 -2.48 7.17
CA HIS A 135 11.34 -1.53 7.93
C HIS A 135 10.44 -0.53 8.65
N GLU A 136 9.46 0.01 7.94
CA GLU A 136 8.47 0.92 8.49
C GLU A 136 7.71 0.28 9.65
N GLU A 137 7.16 -0.92 9.45
CA GLU A 137 6.37 -1.64 10.47
C GLU A 137 7.18 -1.98 11.72
N ARG A 138 8.45 -2.34 11.55
CA ARG A 138 9.30 -2.80 12.65
C ARG A 138 9.99 -1.66 13.39
N ARG A 139 10.16 -0.51 12.76
CA ARG A 139 10.97 0.60 13.29
C ARG A 139 10.21 1.91 13.31
N ALA A 140 9.74 2.40 12.17
CA ALA A 140 9.11 3.72 12.08
C ALA A 140 7.76 3.79 12.82
N LEU A 141 6.87 2.81 12.65
CA LEU A 141 5.57 2.81 13.35
C LEU A 141 5.71 2.67 14.88
N PRO A 142 6.60 1.82 15.43
CA PRO A 142 6.90 1.84 16.86
C PRO A 142 7.43 3.18 17.38
N LEU A 143 8.30 3.86 16.62
CA LEU A 143 8.76 5.21 16.98
C LEU A 143 7.60 6.21 16.97
N LEU A 144 6.70 6.10 15.98
CA LEU A 144 5.50 6.91 15.93
C LEU A 144 4.63 6.70 17.17
N GLU A 145 4.36 5.45 17.54
CA GLU A 145 3.60 5.13 18.74
C GLU A 145 4.26 5.71 19.99
N GLN A 146 5.58 5.56 20.13
CA GLN A 146 6.33 6.02 21.30
C GLN A 146 6.30 7.56 21.44
N HIS A 147 6.43 8.29 20.34
CA HIS A 147 6.64 9.74 20.37
C HIS A 147 5.38 10.56 20.13
N LEU A 148 4.46 10.08 19.28
CA LEU A 148 3.23 10.79 18.91
C LEU A 148 1.97 10.09 19.41
N GLY A 149 2.03 8.76 19.58
CA GLY A 149 0.95 7.92 20.07
C GLY A 149 -0.35 8.04 19.26
N ARG A 150 -1.46 7.68 19.92
CA ARG A 150 -2.80 7.69 19.31
C ARG A 150 -3.20 9.08 18.81
N SER A 151 -2.80 10.15 19.51
CA SER A 151 -3.12 11.53 19.11
C SER A 151 -2.49 11.92 17.78
N GLY A 152 -1.22 11.58 17.56
CA GLY A 152 -0.54 11.83 16.29
C GLY A 152 -1.13 11.01 15.16
N TRP A 153 -1.37 9.72 15.39
CA TRP A 153 -2.01 8.85 14.41
C TRP A 153 -3.41 9.33 14.02
N ASP A 154 -4.24 9.73 14.99
CA ASP A 154 -5.56 10.29 14.73
C ASP A 154 -5.48 11.61 13.92
N ALA A 155 -4.43 12.42 14.13
CA ALA A 155 -4.19 13.65 13.38
C ALA A 155 -3.83 13.36 11.91
N PHE A 156 -2.94 12.39 11.68
CA PHE A 156 -2.61 11.90 10.34
C PHE A 156 -3.85 11.38 9.61
N GLY A 157 -4.65 10.53 10.27
CA GLY A 157 -5.89 10.03 9.70
C GLY A 157 -6.91 11.13 9.35
N ARG A 158 -6.97 12.22 10.13
CA ARG A 158 -7.80 13.39 9.80
C ARG A 158 -7.27 14.12 8.56
N TRP A 159 -5.96 14.27 8.44
CA TRP A 159 -5.31 14.88 7.28
C TRP A 159 -5.62 14.10 5.99
N ILE A 160 -5.42 12.77 6.00
CA ILE A 160 -5.73 11.92 4.84
C ILE A 160 -7.20 12.07 4.42
N ARG A 161 -8.13 12.00 5.39
CA ARG A 161 -9.57 12.13 5.07
C ARG A 161 -9.92 13.48 4.46
N LYS A 162 -9.25 14.55 4.90
CA LYS A 162 -9.46 15.91 4.38
C LYS A 162 -8.95 16.03 2.95
N GLU A 163 -7.74 15.53 2.66
CA GLU A 163 -7.15 15.70 1.32
C GLU A 163 -7.68 14.71 0.28
N GLN A 164 -8.02 13.49 0.67
CA GLN A 164 -8.48 12.45 -0.27
C GLN A 164 -10.01 12.50 -0.51
N GLY A 165 -10.78 12.87 0.52
CA GLY A 165 -12.24 12.96 0.43
C GLY A 165 -12.96 11.64 0.14
N LEU A 166 -14.29 11.73 -0.02
CA LEU A 166 -15.15 10.55 -0.12
C LEU A 166 -14.98 9.75 -1.42
N ARG A 167 -14.66 10.43 -2.53
CA ARG A 167 -14.48 9.78 -3.83
C ARG A 167 -13.27 8.86 -3.83
N ALA A 168 -12.14 9.31 -3.29
CA ALA A 168 -10.95 8.47 -3.16
C ALA A 168 -11.24 7.28 -2.23
N ALA A 169 -11.93 7.49 -1.11
CA ALA A 169 -12.32 6.40 -0.20
C ALA A 169 -13.18 5.32 -0.89
N ALA A 170 -14.09 5.73 -1.79
CA ALA A 170 -14.95 4.81 -2.55
C ALA A 170 -14.17 3.95 -3.55
N GLU A 171 -13.00 4.41 -4.02
CA GLU A 171 -12.10 3.63 -4.87
C GLU A 171 -11.08 2.83 -4.05
N TYR A 172 -10.59 3.41 -2.94
CA TYR A 172 -9.54 2.86 -2.10
C TYR A 172 -10.02 1.67 -1.27
N LEU A 173 -11.15 1.79 -0.56
CA LEU A 173 -11.59 0.75 0.36
C LEU A 173 -11.89 -0.61 -0.32
N PRO A 174 -12.57 -0.68 -1.47
CA PRO A 174 -12.75 -1.95 -2.18
C PRO A 174 -11.44 -2.57 -2.67
N TRP A 175 -10.46 -1.76 -3.07
CA TRP A 175 -9.14 -2.25 -3.45
C TRP A 175 -8.33 -2.74 -2.24
N LEU A 176 -8.38 -1.99 -1.14
CA LEU A 176 -7.73 -2.35 0.12
C LEU A 176 -8.21 -3.71 0.62
N LEU A 177 -9.52 -3.92 0.57
CA LEU A 177 -10.18 -5.12 1.09
C LEU A 177 -10.36 -6.23 0.05
N ASP A 178 -9.90 -6.05 -1.18
CA ASP A 178 -9.96 -7.10 -2.19
C ASP A 178 -9.09 -8.28 -1.74
N ASP A 179 -9.74 -9.43 -1.49
CA ASP A 179 -9.07 -10.68 -1.07
C ASP A 179 -8.35 -10.54 0.29
N ALA A 180 -8.73 -9.52 1.06
CA ALA A 180 -8.25 -9.35 2.43
C ALA A 180 -8.84 -10.46 3.31
N ARG A 181 -8.01 -10.99 4.21
CA ARG A 181 -8.43 -12.00 5.20
C ARG A 181 -9.56 -11.45 6.07
N ASP A 182 -10.47 -12.33 6.52
CA ASP A 182 -11.61 -11.96 7.36
C ASP A 182 -11.26 -11.12 8.61
N PRO A 183 -10.14 -11.39 9.33
CA PRO A 183 -9.74 -10.53 10.44
C PRO A 183 -9.39 -9.11 9.99
N THR A 184 -8.66 -8.94 8.88
CA THR A 184 -8.29 -7.63 8.32
C THR A 184 -9.54 -6.87 7.89
N LEU A 185 -10.46 -7.53 7.17
CA LEU A 185 -11.73 -6.93 6.76
C LEU A 185 -12.52 -6.47 7.99
N THR A 186 -12.64 -7.32 9.00
CA THR A 186 -13.37 -6.99 10.23
C THR A 186 -12.75 -5.80 10.96
N ALA A 187 -11.42 -5.76 11.05
CA ALA A 187 -10.68 -4.69 11.72
C ALA A 187 -10.83 -3.34 10.98
N VAL A 188 -10.62 -3.32 9.66
CA VAL A 188 -10.84 -2.13 8.83
C VAL A 188 -12.28 -1.63 8.94
N MET A 189 -13.27 -2.53 8.83
CA MET A 189 -14.67 -2.15 8.91
C MET A 189 -15.04 -1.54 10.27
N LYS A 190 -14.40 -1.95 11.37
CA LYS A 190 -14.60 -1.34 12.70
C LYS A 190 -14.11 0.11 12.77
N GLN A 191 -13.11 0.50 11.99
CA GLN A 191 -12.61 1.88 11.94
C GLN A 191 -13.53 2.83 11.16
N LEU A 192 -14.36 2.29 10.26
CA LEU A 192 -15.25 3.10 9.43
C LEU A 192 -16.50 3.57 10.20
N PRO A 193 -16.99 4.80 9.97
CA PRO A 193 -18.31 5.22 10.42
C PRO A 193 -19.43 4.34 9.83
N LEU A 194 -20.54 4.16 10.54
CA LEU A 194 -21.66 3.31 10.11
C LEU A 194 -22.17 3.62 8.69
N PRO A 195 -22.34 4.89 8.27
CA PRO A 195 -22.76 5.19 6.89
C PRO A 195 -21.76 4.69 5.85
N ALA A 196 -20.45 4.81 6.11
CA ALA A 196 -19.40 4.34 5.21
C ALA A 196 -19.41 2.81 5.10
N ARG A 197 -19.68 2.08 6.19
CA ARG A 197 -19.82 0.62 6.16
C ARG A 197 -20.98 0.18 5.25
N LEU A 198 -22.10 0.91 5.28
CA LEU A 198 -23.25 0.63 4.44
C LEU A 198 -22.94 0.92 2.96
N LEU A 199 -22.31 2.07 2.67
CA LEU A 199 -21.90 2.44 1.31
C LEU A 199 -20.90 1.45 0.73
N TYR A 200 -19.92 1.00 1.53
CA TYR A 200 -18.97 -0.04 1.14
C TYR A 200 -19.71 -1.30 0.66
N ARG A 201 -20.54 -1.90 1.52
CA ARG A 201 -21.23 -3.17 1.25
C ARG A 201 -22.24 -3.09 0.11
N ARG A 202 -22.92 -1.95 -0.05
CA ARG A 202 -24.05 -1.81 -0.97
C ARG A 202 -23.68 -1.20 -2.32
N VAL A 203 -22.59 -0.44 -2.38
CA VAL A 203 -22.27 0.37 -3.56
C VAL A 203 -20.83 0.16 -3.99
N TRP A 204 -19.86 0.41 -3.11
CA TRP A 204 -18.44 0.49 -3.51
C TRP A 204 -17.86 -0.88 -3.86
N GLU A 205 -18.03 -1.87 -3.00
CA GLU A 205 -17.54 -3.23 -3.23
C GLU A 205 -18.20 -3.88 -4.45
N PRO A 206 -19.55 -3.91 -4.61
CA PRO A 206 -20.18 -4.46 -5.82
C PRO A 206 -19.72 -3.78 -7.10
N LYS A 207 -19.60 -2.44 -7.10
CA LYS A 207 -19.13 -1.69 -8.26
C LYS A 207 -17.70 -2.06 -8.63
N TYR A 208 -16.82 -2.19 -7.64
CA TYR A 208 -15.44 -2.62 -7.84
C TYR A 208 -15.37 -4.03 -8.42
N ARG A 209 -16.08 -5.00 -7.81
CA ARG A 209 -16.13 -6.40 -8.26
C ARG A 209 -16.61 -6.51 -9.71
N ASN A 210 -17.70 -5.81 -10.05
CA ASN A 210 -18.23 -5.82 -11.41
C ASN A 210 -17.23 -5.25 -12.42
N ALA A 211 -16.47 -4.20 -12.05
CA ALA A 211 -15.44 -3.64 -12.91
C ALA A 211 -14.26 -4.61 -13.11
N GLU A 212 -13.82 -5.31 -12.05
CA GLU A 212 -12.77 -6.33 -12.19
C GLU A 212 -13.24 -7.52 -13.04
N THR A 213 -14.47 -8.01 -12.85
CA THR A 213 -15.04 -9.09 -13.68
C THR A 213 -15.14 -8.68 -15.15
N ALA A 214 -15.59 -7.45 -15.43
CA ALA A 214 -15.68 -6.96 -16.81
C ALA A 214 -14.30 -6.86 -17.48
N ARG A 215 -13.25 -6.47 -16.73
CA ARG A 215 -11.87 -6.44 -17.25
C ARG A 215 -11.26 -7.82 -17.46
N ALA A 216 -11.63 -8.79 -16.62
CA ALA A 216 -11.16 -10.17 -16.76
C ALA A 216 -11.80 -10.89 -17.97
N ALA A 217 -12.97 -10.42 -18.42
CA ALA A 217 -13.68 -10.96 -19.57
C ALA A 217 -13.35 -10.27 -20.91
N ALA A 218 -12.54 -9.21 -20.90
CA ALA A 218 -12.17 -8.39 -22.06
C ALA A 218 -10.77 -8.73 -22.58
#